data_AF-A0A841Z5Y4-F1
#
_entry.id   AF-A0A841Z5Y4-F1
#
_cell.length_a   1.000
_cell.length_b   1.000
_cell.length_c   1.000
_cell.angle_alpha   90.00
_cell.angle_beta   90.00
_cell.angle_gamma   90.00
#
_symmetry.space_group_name_H-M   'P 1'
#
loop_
_entity.id
_entity.type
_entity.pdbx_description
1 polymer ?
#
loop_
_entity_poly.entity_id
_entity_poly.type
_entity_poly.pdbx_seq_one_letter_code
_entity_poly.pdbx_strand_id
1 'polypeptide(L)'
;MRTKKCGGRLFSTPTFIIEPKGLLREPRKDKGSIRVAREVKEQTTKLLLQHKKRSIASIHREMCTFCDLNNFAAPSYHQVYAISKNLSPRLKKLAHDGMKSYQNKYDIVYRREASHPNEIWQADHTLLDIVVATGPNKKGRPWLTIIMDDYSRSIAGYYLSLKAPSSIQTALALYQAIKPKEKKQWAINGVPEKFYTDHGSDFVSKHMEQVAIDLRMNLLFSKVGVPRGRGKIERFFLTVNQMLLQELPGYIPARQQQHLLTYQELDSKIEHFITEVYHQKVHATIKETPLALWNEGQFLPNLPENMEDLDLLLLHVAKTRKVHSDGIYFQGLKYMNTNLAAYVNESVIIRYNPRDLAEIKVFYQDQFLCSAIADEISSYKVSMDDIAKARRKLSTALKQELQFHKTVSEEAIQLSQRTEELTPVSSTSKLKRYIHE
;
A
#
# COMPACT_ATOMS: atom_id res chain seq x y z
N MET A 1 -63.99 32.87 47.16
CA MET A 1 -64.31 33.73 45.99
C MET A 1 -63.78 33.02 44.74
N ARG A 2 -64.64 32.46 43.88
CA ARG A 2 -65.06 33.05 42.58
C ARG A 2 -63.84 33.49 41.74
N THR A 3 -63.54 32.97 40.54
CA THR A 3 -64.41 32.59 39.41
C THR A 3 -63.67 31.74 38.36
N LYS A 4 -64.44 30.86 37.70
CA LYS A 4 -64.16 30.18 36.42
C LYS A 4 -63.77 31.16 35.30
N LYS A 5 -62.88 30.75 34.39
CA LYS A 5 -62.81 31.24 33.00
C LYS A 5 -62.73 30.05 32.03
N CYS A 6 -63.69 30.03 31.12
CA CYS A 6 -63.86 29.11 30.00
C CYS A 6 -63.09 29.58 28.75
N GLY A 7 -62.92 28.66 27.79
CA GLY A 7 -62.77 28.94 26.35
C GLY A 7 -61.33 28.75 25.84
N GLY A 8 -61.04 28.00 24.78
CA GLY A 8 -61.86 27.26 23.83
C GLY A 8 -60.91 26.43 22.95
N ARG A 9 -61.32 25.22 22.58
CA ARG A 9 -60.58 24.35 21.64
C ARG A 9 -60.66 24.94 20.24
N LEU A 10 -59.52 25.31 19.66
CA LEU A 10 -59.37 25.57 18.24
C LEU A 10 -59.41 24.24 17.50
N PHE A 11 -60.60 23.87 16.99
CA PHE A 11 -60.72 22.87 15.94
C PHE A 11 -60.35 23.54 14.62
N SER A 12 -59.19 23.21 14.06
CA SER A 12 -58.86 23.53 12.68
C SER A 12 -59.63 22.58 11.77
N THR A 13 -60.68 23.10 11.12
CA THR A 13 -61.32 22.42 10.00
C THR A 13 -60.34 22.33 8.83
N PRO A 14 -60.20 21.17 8.16
CA PRO A 14 -59.41 21.10 6.93
C PRO A 14 -60.17 21.84 5.82
N THR A 15 -59.60 22.94 5.34
CA THR A 15 -60.05 23.62 4.13
C THR A 15 -59.81 22.68 2.95
N PHE A 16 -60.87 22.01 2.49
CA PHE A 16 -60.86 21.31 1.21
C PHE A 16 -60.82 22.36 0.08
N ILE A 17 -59.62 22.63 -0.43
CA ILE A 17 -59.46 23.33 -1.70
C ILE A 17 -59.89 22.32 -2.78
N ILE A 18 -61.13 22.45 -3.26
CA ILE A 18 -61.58 21.77 -4.46
C ILE A 18 -60.99 22.55 -5.64
N GLU A 19 -59.85 22.11 -6.16
CA GLU A 19 -59.35 22.63 -7.43
C GLU A 19 -60.35 22.25 -8.55
N PRO A 20 -60.78 23.20 -9.39
CA PRO A 20 -61.69 22.91 -10.50
C PRO A 20 -60.96 22.06 -11.55
N LYS A 21 -61.26 20.75 -11.57
CA LYS A 21 -60.78 19.75 -12.56
C LYS A 21 -60.99 20.16 -14.02
N GLY A 22 -61.82 21.17 -14.32
CA GLY A 22 -62.12 21.63 -15.68
C GLY A 22 -61.05 22.51 -16.35
N LEU A 23 -60.05 23.01 -15.63
CA LEU A 23 -58.97 23.86 -16.18
C LEU A 23 -57.67 23.10 -16.47
N LEU A 24 -57.59 21.81 -16.10
CA LEU A 24 -56.47 20.96 -16.45
C LEU A 24 -56.64 20.49 -17.90
N ARG A 25 -55.82 21.02 -18.82
CA ARG A 25 -55.74 20.50 -20.20
C ARG A 25 -55.51 18.99 -20.13
N GLU A 26 -56.46 18.21 -20.62
CA GLU A 26 -56.27 16.76 -20.77
C GLU A 26 -55.01 16.51 -21.60
N PRO A 27 -54.05 15.72 -21.10
CA PRO A 27 -52.88 15.37 -21.89
C PRO A 27 -53.38 14.61 -23.12
N ARG A 28 -53.02 15.10 -24.32
CA ARG A 28 -53.32 14.43 -25.59
C ARG A 28 -53.03 12.92 -25.47
N LYS A 29 -53.98 12.06 -25.87
CA LYS A 29 -53.87 10.58 -25.84
C LYS A 29 -52.58 10.06 -26.48
N ASP A 30 -52.02 10.83 -27.40
CA ASP A 30 -50.85 10.56 -28.22
C ASP A 30 -49.51 10.89 -27.53
N LYS A 31 -49.53 11.51 -26.33
CA LYS A 31 -48.34 12.05 -25.66
C LYS A 31 -47.38 10.92 -25.30
N GLY A 32 -46.30 10.79 -26.09
CA GLY A 32 -45.26 9.76 -25.93
C GLY A 32 -45.28 8.67 -26.99
N SER A 33 -46.30 8.62 -27.86
CA SER A 33 -46.35 7.70 -29.01
C SER A 33 -45.56 8.26 -30.19
N ILE A 34 -44.61 7.48 -30.71
CA ILE A 34 -43.82 7.84 -31.90
C ILE A 34 -44.49 7.16 -33.10
N ARG A 35 -45.08 7.96 -33.99
CA ARG A 35 -45.71 7.48 -35.24
C ARG A 35 -44.64 7.20 -36.30
N VAL A 36 -44.00 6.03 -36.21
CA VAL A 36 -42.98 5.53 -37.15
C VAL A 36 -43.25 4.04 -37.38
N ALA A 37 -43.01 3.56 -38.61
CA ALA A 37 -43.13 2.13 -38.95
C ALA A 37 -42.26 1.26 -38.02
N ARG A 38 -42.71 0.05 -37.74
CA ARG A 38 -42.06 -0.85 -36.76
C ARG A 38 -40.63 -1.17 -37.18
N GLU A 39 -40.44 -1.44 -38.46
CA GLU A 39 -39.18 -1.80 -39.11
C GLU A 39 -38.17 -0.66 -39.01
N VAL A 40 -38.62 0.58 -39.24
CA VAL A 40 -37.81 1.79 -39.11
C VAL A 40 -37.40 2.02 -37.65
N LYS A 41 -38.29 1.75 -36.69
CA LYS A 41 -38.00 1.86 -35.25
C LYS A 41 -37.00 0.80 -34.78
N GLU A 42 -37.13 -0.44 -35.24
CA GLU A 42 -36.23 -1.56 -34.94
C GLU A 42 -34.82 -1.29 -35.50
N GLN A 43 -34.73 -0.86 -36.77
CA GLN A 43 -33.46 -0.57 -37.41
C GLN A 43 -32.77 0.67 -36.80
N THR A 44 -33.53 1.72 -36.47
CA THR A 44 -33.01 2.89 -35.75
C THR A 44 -32.45 2.48 -34.39
N THR A 45 -33.15 1.61 -33.66
CA THR A 45 -32.72 1.09 -32.36
C THR A 45 -31.43 0.28 -32.49
N LYS A 46 -31.32 -0.57 -33.50
CA LYS A 46 -30.12 -1.36 -33.80
C LYS A 46 -28.91 -0.47 -34.05
N LEU A 47 -29.03 0.53 -34.92
CA LEU A 47 -27.94 1.49 -35.21
C LEU A 47 -27.52 2.28 -33.96
N LEU A 48 -28.49 2.70 -33.15
CA LEU A 48 -28.24 3.40 -31.89
C LEU A 48 -27.47 2.56 -30.87
N LEU A 49 -27.70 1.24 -30.83
CA LEU A 49 -27.01 0.34 -29.88
C LEU A 49 -25.63 -0.11 -30.39
N GLN A 50 -25.48 -0.31 -31.70
CA GLN A 50 -24.22 -0.74 -32.31
C GLN A 50 -23.15 0.36 -32.31
N HIS A 51 -23.54 1.64 -32.42
CA HIS A 51 -22.60 2.72 -32.67
C HIS A 51 -22.57 3.79 -31.57
N LYS A 52 -21.76 3.56 -30.52
CA LYS A 52 -21.58 4.47 -29.37
C LYS A 52 -21.19 5.91 -29.74
N LYS A 53 -20.37 6.10 -30.78
CA LYS A 53 -19.77 7.41 -31.14
C LYS A 53 -20.48 8.14 -32.29
N ARG A 54 -21.50 7.53 -32.92
CA ARG A 54 -22.21 8.18 -34.03
C ARG A 54 -23.18 9.22 -33.49
N SER A 55 -23.18 10.40 -34.12
CA SER A 55 -24.15 11.44 -33.79
C SER A 55 -25.55 11.05 -34.25
N ILE A 56 -26.58 11.57 -33.58
CA ILE A 56 -27.99 11.34 -33.95
C ILE A 56 -28.26 11.83 -35.37
N ALA A 57 -27.59 12.90 -35.82
CA ALA A 57 -27.68 13.39 -37.19
C ALA A 57 -27.09 12.41 -38.22
N SER A 58 -26.04 11.67 -37.87
CA SER A 58 -25.50 10.63 -38.73
C SER A 58 -26.45 9.45 -38.88
N ILE A 59 -27.05 9.03 -37.76
CA ILE A 59 -28.02 7.92 -37.74
C ILE A 59 -29.29 8.32 -38.50
N HIS A 60 -29.74 9.57 -38.38
CA HIS A 60 -30.88 10.09 -39.14
C HIS A 60 -30.66 10.03 -40.65
N ARG A 61 -29.49 10.49 -41.15
CA ARG A 61 -29.15 10.41 -42.59
C ARG A 61 -29.15 8.98 -43.11
N GLU A 62 -28.55 8.06 -42.37
CA GLU A 62 -28.52 6.62 -42.70
C GLU A 62 -29.92 6.00 -42.70
N MET A 63 -30.78 6.42 -41.78
CA MET A 63 -32.19 5.99 -41.75
C MET A 63 -33.00 6.54 -42.92
N CYS A 64 -32.76 7.78 -43.38
CA CYS A 64 -33.40 8.28 -44.60
C CYS A 64 -33.03 7.41 -45.80
N THR A 65 -31.73 7.13 -46.00
CA THR A 65 -31.29 6.27 -47.10
C THR A 65 -31.86 4.84 -47.02
N PHE A 66 -32.01 4.30 -45.81
CA PHE A 66 -32.64 3.00 -45.60
C PHE A 66 -34.13 3.02 -45.95
N CYS A 67 -34.84 4.09 -45.59
CA CYS A 67 -36.27 4.23 -45.88
C CYS A 67 -36.52 4.39 -47.38
N ASP A 68 -35.67 5.14 -48.08
CA ASP A 68 -35.77 5.33 -49.53
C ASP A 68 -35.59 4.00 -50.29
N LEU A 69 -34.64 3.16 -49.85
CA LEU A 69 -34.38 1.85 -50.47
C LEU A 69 -35.48 0.81 -50.21
N ASN A 70 -36.25 0.97 -49.12
CA ASN A 70 -37.24 0.00 -48.68
C ASN A 70 -38.68 0.53 -48.78
N ASN A 71 -38.90 1.66 -49.45
CA ASN A 71 -40.20 2.32 -49.61
C ASN A 71 -40.93 2.62 -48.28
N PHE A 72 -40.19 3.00 -47.23
CA PHE A 72 -40.76 3.46 -45.96
C PHE A 72 -40.81 4.98 -45.89
N ALA A 73 -41.73 5.54 -45.10
CA ALA A 73 -41.74 6.96 -44.79
C ALA A 73 -40.52 7.33 -43.94
N ALA A 74 -39.71 8.27 -44.43
CA ALA A 74 -38.50 8.72 -43.75
C ALA A 74 -38.81 9.32 -42.37
N PRO A 75 -38.14 8.89 -41.30
CA PRO A 75 -38.35 9.46 -39.98
C PRO A 75 -37.77 10.88 -39.90
N SER A 76 -38.41 11.75 -39.13
CA SER A 76 -37.85 13.05 -38.79
C SER A 76 -36.69 12.91 -37.80
N TYR A 77 -35.79 13.89 -37.79
CA TYR A 77 -34.72 13.97 -36.79
C TYR A 77 -35.27 13.86 -35.37
N HIS A 78 -36.39 14.52 -35.09
CA HIS A 78 -37.02 14.50 -33.76
C HIS A 78 -37.57 13.11 -33.41
N GLN A 79 -38.05 12.33 -34.38
CA GLN A 79 -38.47 10.95 -34.15
C GLN A 79 -37.28 10.05 -33.81
N VAL A 80 -36.14 10.18 -34.53
CA VAL A 80 -34.90 9.44 -34.21
C VAL A 80 -34.35 9.83 -32.84
N TYR A 81 -34.37 11.13 -32.52
CA TYR A 81 -33.99 11.65 -31.20
C TYR A 81 -34.91 11.10 -30.10
N ALA A 82 -36.22 11.09 -30.32
CA ALA A 82 -37.19 10.56 -29.37
C ALA A 82 -37.02 9.05 -29.16
N ILE A 83 -36.72 8.27 -30.20
CA ILE A 83 -36.39 6.84 -30.09
C ILE A 83 -35.13 6.68 -29.23
N SER A 84 -34.08 7.46 -29.48
CA SER A 84 -32.87 7.45 -28.64
C SER A 84 -33.18 7.84 -27.19
N LYS A 85 -34.02 8.84 -26.93
CA LYS A 85 -34.37 9.26 -25.58
C LYS A 85 -35.21 8.23 -24.83
N ASN A 86 -36.11 7.53 -25.53
CA ASN A 86 -36.99 6.50 -24.97
C ASN A 86 -36.29 5.14 -24.79
N LEU A 87 -35.10 4.96 -25.38
CA LEU A 87 -34.27 3.78 -25.14
C LEU A 87 -33.77 3.75 -23.70
N SER A 88 -33.96 2.60 -23.06
CA SER A 88 -33.56 2.39 -21.67
C SER A 88 -32.07 2.70 -21.47
N PRO A 89 -31.71 3.54 -20.48
CA PRO A 89 -30.32 3.80 -20.11
C PRO A 89 -29.53 2.53 -19.75
N ARG A 90 -30.23 1.48 -19.29
CA ARG A 90 -29.68 0.14 -19.02
C ARG A 90 -29.23 -0.55 -20.30
N LEU A 91 -30.09 -0.57 -21.31
CA LEU A 91 -29.84 -1.19 -22.60
C LEU A 91 -28.68 -0.53 -23.34
N LYS A 92 -28.63 0.81 -23.34
CA LYS A 92 -27.51 1.57 -23.94
C LYS A 92 -26.17 1.27 -23.26
N LYS A 93 -26.15 1.24 -21.93
CA LYS A 93 -24.93 0.94 -21.15
C LYS A 93 -24.43 -0.47 -21.44
N LEU A 94 -25.35 -1.45 -21.46
CA LEU A 94 -25.01 -2.84 -21.78
C LEU A 94 -24.45 -2.97 -23.20
N ALA A 95 -25.09 -2.35 -24.19
CA ALA A 95 -24.67 -2.42 -25.58
C ALA A 95 -23.33 -1.71 -25.85
N HIS A 96 -23.05 -0.59 -25.18
CA HIS A 96 -21.87 0.22 -25.45
C HIS A 96 -20.64 -0.12 -24.62
N ASP A 97 -20.86 -0.51 -23.36
CA ASP A 97 -19.79 -0.68 -22.36
C ASP A 97 -19.69 -2.13 -21.85
N GLY A 98 -20.55 -3.02 -22.34
CA GLY A 98 -20.55 -4.44 -22.03
C GLY A 98 -21.15 -4.80 -20.66
N MET A 99 -21.25 -6.11 -20.43
CA MET A 99 -21.89 -6.69 -19.23
C MET A 99 -21.23 -6.24 -17.93
N LYS A 100 -19.90 -6.13 -17.88
CA LYS A 100 -19.17 -5.73 -16.67
C LYS A 100 -19.48 -4.30 -16.22
N SER A 101 -19.53 -3.35 -17.16
CA SER A 101 -19.88 -1.95 -16.85
C SER A 101 -21.35 -1.78 -16.51
N TYR A 102 -22.21 -2.61 -17.10
CA TYR A 102 -23.63 -2.69 -16.77
C TYR A 102 -23.84 -3.16 -15.33
N GLN A 103 -23.25 -4.30 -14.96
CA GLN A 103 -23.35 -4.89 -13.62
C GLN A 103 -22.87 -3.90 -12.56
N ASN A 104 -21.70 -3.27 -12.75
CA ASN A 104 -21.18 -2.28 -11.82
C ASN A 104 -22.12 -1.08 -11.58
N LYS A 105 -22.93 -0.70 -12.57
CA LYS A 105 -23.81 0.47 -12.50
C LYS A 105 -25.24 0.15 -12.05
N TYR A 106 -25.75 -1.02 -12.43
CA TYR A 106 -27.18 -1.34 -12.29
C TYR A 106 -27.48 -2.59 -11.47
N ASP A 107 -26.50 -3.45 -11.18
CA ASP A 107 -26.73 -4.54 -10.24
C ASP A 107 -26.84 -3.97 -8.82
N ILE A 108 -27.76 -4.53 -8.04
CA ILE A 108 -27.86 -4.26 -6.62
C ILE A 108 -26.62 -4.84 -5.96
N VAL A 109 -25.67 -3.97 -5.60
CA VAL A 109 -24.54 -4.36 -4.78
C VAL A 109 -25.04 -4.48 -3.34
N TYR A 110 -25.24 -5.70 -2.86
CA TYR A 110 -25.39 -5.94 -1.43
C TYR A 110 -24.05 -5.58 -0.78
N ARG A 111 -23.95 -4.35 -0.28
CA ARG A 111 -22.79 -3.90 0.49
C ARG A 111 -22.88 -4.62 1.82
N ARG A 112 -22.03 -5.64 2.02
CA ARG A 112 -21.75 -6.11 3.37
C ARG A 112 -21.03 -4.95 4.05
N GLU A 113 -21.75 -4.26 4.92
CA GLU A 113 -21.16 -3.29 5.83
C GLU A 113 -20.96 -4.01 7.15
N ALA A 114 -19.76 -3.89 7.70
CA ALA A 114 -19.48 -4.28 9.07
C ALA A 114 -20.40 -3.50 10.01
N SER A 115 -20.80 -4.14 11.10
CA SER A 115 -21.68 -3.60 12.12
C SER A 115 -20.91 -3.00 13.29
N HIS A 116 -19.63 -3.36 13.44
CA HIS A 116 -18.74 -2.85 14.48
C HIS A 116 -17.25 -2.84 14.04
N PRO A 117 -16.39 -2.09 14.75
CA PRO A 117 -14.94 -2.16 14.61
C PRO A 117 -14.39 -3.60 14.61
N ASN A 118 -13.38 -3.89 13.79
CA ASN A 118 -12.72 -5.21 13.68
C ASN A 118 -13.60 -6.36 13.15
N GLU A 119 -14.84 -6.14 12.74
CA GLU A 119 -15.62 -7.22 12.11
C GLU A 119 -15.03 -7.60 10.75
N ILE A 120 -14.75 -6.59 9.91
CA ILE A 120 -14.26 -6.80 8.55
C ILE A 120 -13.14 -5.81 8.27
N TRP A 121 -11.95 -6.35 7.98
CA TRP A 121 -10.87 -5.60 7.38
C TRP A 121 -10.78 -5.93 5.90
N GLN A 122 -10.54 -4.91 5.08
CA GLN A 122 -10.33 -5.04 3.66
C GLN A 122 -8.89 -4.65 3.33
N ALA A 123 -8.25 -5.41 2.44
CA ALA A 123 -6.92 -5.12 1.92
C ALA A 123 -6.95 -4.92 0.41
N ASP A 124 -6.24 -3.89 -0.07
CA ASP A 124 -6.03 -3.67 -1.49
C ASP A 124 -4.69 -2.97 -1.75
N HIS A 125 -4.25 -2.98 -3.00
CA HIS A 125 -2.98 -2.41 -3.43
C HIS A 125 -3.19 -1.47 -4.61
N THR A 126 -2.50 -0.33 -4.62
CA THR A 126 -2.47 0.56 -5.78
C THR A 126 -1.06 0.99 -6.13
N LEU A 127 -0.76 1.13 -7.41
CA LEU A 127 0.43 1.82 -7.87
C LEU A 127 0.20 3.32 -7.67
N LEU A 128 1.08 4.00 -6.92
CA LEU A 128 0.91 5.42 -6.67
C LEU A 128 1.27 6.23 -7.91
N ASP A 129 0.56 7.34 -8.11
CA ASP A 129 0.82 8.32 -9.16
C ASP A 129 1.93 9.30 -8.75
N ILE A 130 3.02 8.78 -8.19
CA ILE A 130 4.18 9.55 -7.75
C ILE A 130 5.48 8.80 -8.06
N VAL A 131 6.50 9.54 -8.46
CA VAL A 131 7.86 9.03 -8.69
C VAL A 131 8.77 9.43 -7.53
N VAL A 132 9.47 8.46 -6.95
CA VAL A 132 10.44 8.67 -5.86
C VAL A 132 11.85 8.34 -6.28
N ALA A 133 12.83 8.95 -5.63
CA ALA A 133 14.24 8.58 -5.72
C ALA A 133 14.50 7.29 -4.93
N THR A 134 15.16 6.33 -5.58
CA THR A 134 15.43 4.99 -5.03
C THR A 134 16.93 4.70 -4.86
N GLY A 135 17.77 5.67 -5.21
CA GLY A 135 19.22 5.61 -5.15
C GLY A 135 19.84 6.68 -6.04
N PRO A 136 21.18 6.74 -6.16
CA PRO A 136 21.86 7.69 -7.01
C PRO A 136 21.35 7.56 -8.45
N ASN A 137 20.70 8.62 -8.96
CA ASN A 137 20.06 8.68 -10.29
C ASN A 137 19.01 7.58 -10.62
N LYS A 138 18.49 6.86 -9.63
CA LYS A 138 17.42 5.85 -9.85
C LYS A 138 16.06 6.36 -9.38
N LYS A 139 15.03 6.11 -10.20
CA LYS A 139 13.65 6.52 -9.94
C LYS A 139 12.73 5.31 -9.96
N GLY A 140 11.70 5.33 -9.13
CA GLY A 140 10.71 4.25 -9.06
C GLY A 140 9.34 4.77 -8.69
N ARG A 141 8.30 4.02 -9.06
CA ARG A 141 6.93 4.26 -8.61
C ARG A 141 6.57 3.24 -7.53
N PRO A 142 6.24 3.68 -6.32
CA PRO A 142 5.92 2.75 -5.25
C PRO A 142 4.46 2.28 -5.34
N TRP A 143 4.25 1.04 -4.93
CA TRP A 143 2.97 0.45 -4.62
C TRP A 143 2.63 0.72 -3.16
N LEU A 144 1.36 1.05 -2.90
CA LEU A 144 0.82 1.21 -1.56
C LEU A 144 -0.22 0.11 -1.31
N THR A 145 0.05 -0.70 -0.30
CA THR A 145 -0.87 -1.66 0.27
C THR A 145 -1.60 -1.00 1.43
N ILE A 146 -2.91 -1.15 1.52
CA ILE A 146 -3.73 -0.59 2.60
C ILE A 146 -4.57 -1.69 3.20
N ILE A 147 -4.70 -1.66 4.53
CA ILE A 147 -5.69 -2.42 5.28
C ILE A 147 -6.61 -1.42 5.97
N MET A 148 -7.89 -1.49 5.62
CA MET A 148 -8.94 -0.60 6.10
C MET A 148 -9.96 -1.40 6.91
N ASP A 149 -10.37 -0.83 8.03
CA ASP A 149 -11.55 -1.27 8.75
C ASP A 149 -12.83 -0.83 8.02
N ASP A 150 -13.70 -1.78 7.71
CA ASP A 150 -14.88 -1.57 6.88
C ASP A 150 -15.95 -0.68 7.54
N TYR A 151 -16.09 -0.79 8.86
CA TYR A 151 -17.07 -0.07 9.69
C TYR A 151 -16.68 1.41 9.79
N SER A 152 -15.55 1.67 10.45
CA SER A 152 -15.05 3.02 10.78
C SER A 152 -14.42 3.76 9.62
N ARG A 153 -13.98 3.03 8.58
CA ARG A 153 -13.12 3.52 7.49
C ARG A 153 -11.71 3.88 7.91
N SER A 154 -11.32 3.60 9.15
CA SER A 154 -9.96 3.85 9.60
C SER A 154 -8.98 2.90 8.91
N ILE A 155 -7.76 3.38 8.69
CA ILE A 155 -6.67 2.58 8.16
C ILE A 155 -5.99 1.88 9.33
N ALA A 156 -6.07 0.55 9.36
CA ALA A 156 -5.44 -0.26 10.41
C ALA A 156 -3.93 -0.36 10.18
N GLY A 157 -3.52 -0.56 8.92
CA GLY A 157 -2.12 -0.70 8.52
C GLY A 157 -1.92 -0.37 7.05
N TYR A 158 -0.69 -0.09 6.67
CA TYR A 158 -0.32 0.09 5.27
C TYR A 158 1.05 -0.54 5.00
N TYR A 159 1.44 -0.71 3.74
CA TYR A 159 2.80 -1.08 3.36
C TYR A 159 3.19 -0.43 2.04
N LEU A 160 4.22 0.41 2.06
CA LEU A 160 4.81 1.00 0.86
C LEU A 160 5.85 0.03 0.28
N SER A 161 5.90 -0.16 -1.03
CA SER A 161 6.89 -1.02 -1.67
C SER A 161 7.29 -0.52 -3.03
N LEU A 162 8.57 -0.67 -3.40
CA LEU A 162 9.03 -0.44 -4.77
C LEU A 162 8.80 -1.64 -5.70
N LYS A 163 8.34 -2.77 -5.15
CA LYS A 163 8.05 -4.00 -5.89
C LYS A 163 6.55 -4.12 -6.14
N ALA A 164 6.19 -4.83 -7.21
CA ALA A 164 4.79 -5.13 -7.52
C ALA A 164 4.07 -5.85 -6.36
N PRO A 165 2.74 -5.73 -6.24
CA PRO A 165 1.95 -6.35 -5.20
C PRO A 165 2.22 -7.83 -5.10
N SER A 166 2.46 -8.26 -3.88
CA SER A 166 2.55 -9.66 -3.51
C SER A 166 1.91 -9.83 -2.15
N SER A 167 1.50 -11.04 -1.87
CA SER A 167 0.96 -11.45 -0.58
C SER A 167 1.90 -11.16 0.61
N ILE A 168 3.22 -11.09 0.39
CA ILE A 168 4.19 -10.64 1.41
C ILE A 168 3.88 -9.21 1.86
N GLN A 169 3.54 -8.32 0.92
CA GLN A 169 3.24 -6.92 1.24
C GLN A 169 1.92 -6.81 2.00
N THR A 170 0.95 -7.65 1.66
CA THR A 170 -0.31 -7.80 2.44
C THR A 170 -0.02 -8.28 3.85
N ALA A 171 0.83 -9.30 4.03
CA ALA A 171 1.23 -9.81 5.34
C ALA A 171 1.93 -8.74 6.18
N LEU A 172 2.83 -7.95 5.58
CA LEU A 172 3.54 -6.87 6.26
C LEU A 172 2.62 -5.71 6.66
N ALA A 173 1.63 -5.39 5.83
CA ALA A 173 0.59 -4.45 6.19
C ALA A 173 -0.28 -5.00 7.33
N LEU A 174 -0.62 -6.30 7.31
CA LEU A 174 -1.45 -6.97 8.32
C LEU A 174 -0.73 -7.06 9.67
N TYR A 175 0.55 -7.40 9.65
CA TYR A 175 1.42 -7.34 10.82
C TYR A 175 1.38 -5.96 11.48
N GLN A 176 1.60 -4.91 10.68
CA GLN A 176 1.50 -3.55 11.19
C GLN A 176 0.09 -3.28 11.70
N ALA A 177 -0.96 -3.72 11.00
CA ALA A 177 -2.34 -3.47 11.36
C ALA A 177 -2.72 -4.05 12.72
N ILE A 178 -2.37 -5.31 12.99
CA ILE A 178 -2.72 -5.99 14.24
C ILE A 178 -1.97 -5.41 15.43
N LYS A 179 -0.69 -5.02 15.25
CA LYS A 179 0.15 -4.53 16.35
C LYS A 179 -0.40 -3.23 16.95
N PRO A 180 -0.45 -3.09 18.29
CA PRO A 180 -0.75 -1.82 18.94
C PRO A 180 0.18 -0.70 18.45
N LYS A 181 -0.38 0.47 18.13
CA LYS A 181 0.40 1.64 17.72
C LYS A 181 0.73 2.49 18.94
N GLU A 182 1.90 3.10 18.94
CA GLU A 182 2.31 4.05 19.99
C GLU A 182 1.55 5.37 19.88
N LYS A 183 1.16 5.77 18.66
CA LYS A 183 0.47 7.03 18.38
C LYS A 183 -1.02 6.91 18.67
N LYS A 184 -1.55 7.78 19.53
CA LYS A 184 -2.99 7.86 19.84
C LYS A 184 -3.85 8.16 18.61
N GLN A 185 -3.31 8.93 17.67
CA GLN A 185 -3.95 9.27 16.39
C GLN A 185 -4.07 8.05 15.45
N TRP A 186 -3.47 6.92 15.82
CA TRP A 186 -3.54 5.66 15.10
C TRP A 186 -3.95 4.51 16.03
N ALA A 187 -5.09 4.66 16.72
CA ALA A 187 -5.54 3.70 17.74
C ALA A 187 -5.94 2.29 17.21
N ILE A 188 -6.01 2.11 15.89
CA ILE A 188 -6.51 0.88 15.26
C ILE A 188 -5.49 -0.25 15.40
N ASN A 189 -5.96 -1.35 16.01
CA ASN A 189 -5.18 -2.57 16.26
C ASN A 189 -6.11 -3.79 16.46
N GLY A 190 -5.49 -4.94 16.72
CA GLY A 190 -6.18 -6.20 16.98
C GLY A 190 -6.39 -7.07 15.75
N VAL A 191 -6.90 -8.26 15.97
CA VAL A 191 -7.20 -9.25 14.94
C VAL A 191 -8.66 -9.06 14.49
N PRO A 192 -8.93 -8.90 13.18
CA PRO A 192 -10.30 -8.80 12.69
C PRO A 192 -10.97 -10.17 12.63
N GLU A 193 -12.31 -10.20 12.68
CA GLU A 193 -13.05 -11.46 12.48
C GLU A 193 -12.93 -11.96 11.04
N LYS A 194 -12.99 -11.05 10.07
CA LYS A 194 -12.92 -11.34 8.64
C LYS A 194 -11.88 -10.46 7.98
N PHE A 195 -10.98 -11.05 7.22
CA PHE A 195 -9.99 -10.33 6.45
C PHE A 195 -10.20 -10.58 4.96
N TYR A 196 -10.56 -9.53 4.23
CA TYR A 196 -10.93 -9.58 2.83
C TYR A 196 -9.76 -9.09 1.95
N THR A 197 -9.27 -9.94 1.04
CA THR A 197 -8.12 -9.61 0.17
C THR A 197 -8.32 -10.10 -1.27
N ASP A 198 -7.45 -9.66 -2.20
CA ASP A 198 -7.46 -10.09 -3.59
C ASP A 198 -6.76 -11.45 -3.78
N HIS A 199 -7.19 -12.21 -4.79
CA HIS A 199 -6.51 -13.45 -5.20
C HIS A 199 -5.23 -13.11 -5.99
N GLY A 200 -4.15 -12.76 -5.28
CA GLY A 200 -2.79 -12.69 -5.82
C GLY A 200 -2.03 -14.00 -5.59
N SER A 201 -1.47 -14.57 -6.65
CA SER A 201 -0.95 -15.95 -6.75
C SER A 201 0.25 -16.31 -5.86
N ASP A 202 0.08 -17.41 -5.11
CA ASP A 202 0.91 -18.64 -5.06
C ASP A 202 2.24 -18.75 -4.30
N PHE A 203 2.44 -18.01 -3.21
CA PHE A 203 3.39 -18.48 -2.16
C PHE A 203 2.87 -18.34 -0.73
N VAL A 204 1.71 -17.70 -0.55
CA VAL A 204 1.20 -17.23 0.74
C VAL A 204 -0.31 -17.46 0.88
N SER A 205 -1.00 -18.11 -0.05
CA SER A 205 -2.38 -18.55 0.23
C SER A 205 -2.38 -19.54 1.39
N LYS A 206 -1.60 -20.63 1.32
CA LYS A 206 -1.46 -21.60 2.42
C LYS A 206 -0.90 -21.00 3.70
N HIS A 207 0.08 -20.12 3.62
CA HIS A 207 0.67 -19.49 4.81
C HIS A 207 -0.27 -18.45 5.44
N MET A 208 -0.91 -17.59 4.64
CA MET A 208 -1.92 -16.65 5.12
C MET A 208 -3.15 -17.38 5.64
N GLU A 209 -3.54 -18.51 5.02
CA GLU A 209 -4.58 -19.40 5.53
C GLU A 209 -4.18 -19.98 6.89
N GLN A 210 -2.95 -20.48 7.04
CA GLN A 210 -2.46 -20.98 8.32
C GLN A 210 -2.45 -19.88 9.38
N VAL A 211 -1.93 -18.70 9.05
CA VAL A 211 -1.91 -17.60 10.00
C VAL A 211 -3.33 -17.12 10.33
N ALA A 212 -4.23 -17.09 9.34
CA ALA A 212 -5.62 -16.79 9.60
C ALA A 212 -6.24 -17.81 10.56
N ILE A 213 -5.92 -19.10 10.43
CA ILE A 213 -6.34 -20.14 11.37
C ILE A 213 -5.75 -19.89 12.77
N ASP A 214 -4.45 -19.65 12.87
CA ASP A 214 -3.74 -19.45 14.14
C ASP A 214 -4.27 -18.21 14.89
N LEU A 215 -4.52 -17.12 14.15
CA LEU A 215 -5.12 -15.89 14.67
C LEU A 215 -6.65 -15.95 14.82
N ARG A 216 -7.29 -17.08 14.46
CA ARG A 216 -8.77 -17.25 14.44
C ARG A 216 -9.50 -16.19 13.61
N MET A 217 -8.87 -15.75 12.54
CA MET A 217 -9.35 -14.80 11.55
C MET A 217 -9.92 -15.54 10.33
N ASN A 218 -11.09 -15.12 9.83
CA ASN A 218 -11.68 -15.70 8.62
C ASN A 218 -11.13 -15.01 7.37
N LEU A 219 -10.27 -15.70 6.62
CA LEU A 219 -9.71 -15.18 5.37
C LEU A 219 -10.72 -15.32 4.23
N LEU A 220 -11.13 -14.18 3.66
CA LEU A 220 -12.07 -14.10 2.57
C LEU A 220 -11.38 -13.55 1.32
N PHE A 221 -11.55 -14.24 0.21
CA PHE A 221 -11.06 -13.79 -1.07
C PHE A 221 -12.18 -13.28 -1.97
N SER A 222 -11.89 -12.21 -2.71
CA SER A 222 -12.77 -11.75 -3.77
C SER A 222 -12.83 -12.75 -4.92
N LYS A 223 -14.04 -13.07 -5.42
CA LYS A 223 -14.15 -13.83 -6.67
C LYS A 223 -13.55 -13.04 -7.84
N VAL A 224 -12.70 -13.70 -8.62
CA VAL A 224 -12.10 -13.12 -9.84
C VAL A 224 -13.20 -12.55 -10.74
N GLY A 225 -13.10 -11.27 -11.08
CA GLY A 225 -14.01 -10.60 -12.02
C GLY A 225 -15.29 -10.01 -11.44
N VAL A 226 -15.56 -10.14 -10.13
CA VAL A 226 -16.76 -9.57 -9.49
C VAL A 226 -16.36 -8.51 -8.44
N PRO A 227 -16.39 -7.21 -8.76
CA PRO A 227 -16.00 -6.14 -7.84
C PRO A 227 -17.13 -5.89 -6.83
N ARG A 228 -17.30 -6.78 -5.86
CA ARG A 228 -18.24 -6.61 -4.76
C ARG A 228 -17.46 -6.21 -3.51
N GLY A 229 -17.76 -5.03 -2.96
CA GLY A 229 -17.29 -4.57 -1.63
C GLY A 229 -16.12 -3.55 -1.61
N ARG A 230 -15.32 -3.41 -2.68
CA ARG A 230 -14.06 -2.63 -2.67
C ARG A 230 -14.18 -1.12 -2.82
N GLY A 231 -15.38 -0.60 -3.11
CA GLY A 231 -15.57 0.83 -3.39
C GLY A 231 -15.17 1.77 -2.22
N LYS A 232 -14.99 1.24 -1.01
CA LYS A 232 -14.51 1.97 0.16
C LYS A 232 -13.00 2.27 0.06
N ILE A 233 -12.19 1.24 -0.19
CA ILE A 233 -10.74 1.39 -0.38
C ILE A 233 -10.41 2.12 -1.68
N GLU A 234 -11.13 1.85 -2.77
CA GLU A 234 -10.96 2.59 -4.03
C GLU A 234 -11.14 4.10 -3.82
N ARG A 235 -12.14 4.50 -3.02
CA ARG A 235 -12.36 5.91 -2.65
C ARG A 235 -11.24 6.45 -1.78
N PHE A 236 -10.67 5.65 -0.89
CA PHE A 236 -9.50 6.05 -0.12
C PHE A 236 -8.30 6.32 -1.03
N PHE A 237 -8.00 5.45 -2.00
CA PHE A 237 -6.91 5.70 -2.95
C PHE A 237 -7.13 6.98 -3.75
N LEU A 238 -8.37 7.26 -4.19
CA LEU A 238 -8.69 8.55 -4.80
C LEU A 238 -8.43 9.74 -3.86
N THR A 239 -8.72 9.56 -2.57
CA THR A 239 -8.49 10.58 -1.53
C THR A 239 -7.00 10.82 -1.31
N VAL A 240 -6.19 9.76 -1.22
CA VAL A 240 -4.71 9.84 -1.18
C VAL A 240 -4.20 10.60 -2.41
N ASN A 241 -4.72 10.28 -3.58
CA ASN A 241 -4.29 10.92 -4.81
C ASN A 241 -4.60 12.42 -4.82
N GLN A 242 -5.84 12.78 -4.46
CA GLN A 242 -6.33 14.16 -4.50
C GLN A 242 -5.81 15.05 -3.37
N MET A 243 -5.64 14.51 -2.16
CA MET A 243 -5.33 15.30 -0.97
C MET A 243 -3.88 15.19 -0.49
N LEU A 244 -3.11 14.21 -0.99
CA LEU A 244 -1.71 14.05 -0.63
C LEU A 244 -0.83 14.14 -1.87
N LEU A 245 -0.98 13.21 -2.82
CA LEU A 245 0.01 13.05 -3.89
C LEU A 245 0.11 14.27 -4.80
N GLN A 246 -1.01 14.93 -5.12
CA GLN A 246 -1.05 16.13 -5.97
C GLN A 246 -0.17 17.29 -5.48
N GLU A 247 0.07 17.37 -4.17
CA GLU A 247 0.86 18.43 -3.56
C GLU A 247 2.35 18.08 -3.46
N LEU A 248 2.72 16.83 -3.74
CA LEU A 248 4.07 16.31 -3.54
C LEU A 248 4.96 16.37 -4.80
N PRO A 249 6.29 16.48 -4.62
CA PRO A 249 7.23 16.35 -5.72
C PRO A 249 7.15 14.99 -6.41
N GLY A 250 7.19 14.98 -7.74
CA GLY A 250 7.19 13.76 -8.53
C GLY A 250 5.80 13.20 -8.84
N TYR A 251 4.72 13.93 -8.51
CA TYR A 251 3.35 13.57 -8.88
C TYR A 251 3.14 13.48 -10.41
N ILE A 252 2.37 12.49 -10.86
CA ILE A 252 2.01 12.26 -12.28
C ILE A 252 0.56 12.71 -12.47
N PRO A 253 0.22 13.55 -13.47
CA PRO A 253 0.99 13.89 -14.68
C PRO A 253 1.84 15.17 -14.59
N ALA A 254 2.05 15.75 -13.39
CA ALA A 254 2.75 17.02 -13.24
C ALA A 254 4.22 16.97 -13.69
N ARG A 255 4.74 18.09 -14.19
CA ARG A 255 6.08 18.22 -14.78
C ARG A 255 7.18 17.96 -13.76
N GLN A 256 8.27 17.36 -14.26
CA GLN A 256 9.50 17.01 -13.55
C GLN A 256 9.94 18.13 -12.59
N GLN A 257 9.78 17.87 -11.29
CA GLN A 257 10.46 18.64 -10.25
C GLN A 257 11.88 18.10 -10.09
N GLN A 258 12.85 18.99 -9.86
CA GLN A 258 14.27 18.64 -9.76
C GLN A 258 14.58 17.81 -8.50
N HIS A 259 13.81 18.00 -7.42
CA HIS A 259 13.98 17.30 -6.16
C HIS A 259 12.87 16.27 -5.95
N LEU A 260 13.17 14.99 -6.20
CA LEU A 260 12.25 13.89 -5.90
C LEU A 260 12.33 13.52 -4.42
N LEU A 261 11.19 13.11 -3.85
CA LEU A 261 11.17 12.52 -2.52
C LEU A 261 11.92 11.19 -2.52
N THR A 262 12.63 10.91 -1.44
CA THR A 262 13.13 9.58 -1.10
C THR A 262 11.98 8.67 -0.68
N TYR A 263 12.24 7.37 -0.66
CA TYR A 263 11.29 6.38 -0.16
C TYR A 263 10.84 6.67 1.28
N GLN A 264 11.79 6.96 2.19
CA GLN A 264 11.50 7.25 3.60
C GLN A 264 10.68 8.53 3.79
N GLU A 265 10.95 9.57 2.99
CA GLU A 265 10.18 10.82 3.05
C GLU A 265 8.73 10.60 2.60
N LEU A 266 8.50 9.81 1.55
CA LEU A 266 7.14 9.47 1.13
C LEU A 266 6.41 8.63 2.18
N ASP A 267 7.08 7.63 2.76
CA ASP A 267 6.52 6.77 3.82
C ASP A 267 6.07 7.62 5.03
N SER A 268 6.93 8.53 5.49
CA SER A 268 6.63 9.46 6.58
C SER A 268 5.45 10.38 6.26
N LYS A 269 5.35 10.86 5.01
CA LYS A 269 4.23 11.70 4.55
C LYS A 269 2.92 10.94 4.46
N ILE A 270 2.94 9.67 4.04
CA ILE A 270 1.77 8.80 4.01
C ILE A 270 1.27 8.54 5.43
N GLU A 271 2.17 8.21 6.36
CA GLU A 271 1.81 8.03 7.76
C GLU A 271 1.17 9.28 8.35
N HIS A 272 1.82 10.44 8.18
CA HIS A 272 1.29 11.71 8.66
C HIS A 272 -0.08 12.03 8.06
N PHE A 273 -0.27 11.79 6.77
CA PHE A 273 -1.57 11.95 6.12
C PHE A 273 -2.63 11.04 6.72
N ILE A 274 -2.31 9.78 6.99
CA ILE A 274 -3.25 8.84 7.59
C ILE A 274 -3.65 9.30 9.00
N THR A 275 -2.68 9.60 9.86
CA THR A 275 -2.92 9.88 11.28
C THR A 275 -3.47 11.28 11.55
N GLU A 276 -2.94 12.30 10.88
CA GLU A 276 -3.27 13.70 11.17
C GLU A 276 -4.37 14.27 10.27
N VAL A 277 -4.57 13.71 9.08
CA VAL A 277 -5.52 14.25 8.09
C VAL A 277 -6.71 13.31 7.88
N TYR A 278 -6.47 12.08 7.45
CA TYR A 278 -7.53 11.17 7.02
C TYR A 278 -8.40 10.69 8.20
N HIS A 279 -7.76 10.26 9.29
CA HIS A 279 -8.44 9.78 10.50
C HIS A 279 -9.20 10.87 11.26
N GLN A 280 -8.77 12.13 11.13
CA GLN A 280 -9.35 13.28 11.84
C GLN A 280 -10.42 14.01 11.03
N LYS A 281 -10.53 13.74 9.72
CA LYS A 281 -11.50 14.40 8.85
C LYS A 281 -12.86 13.72 8.94
N VAL A 282 -13.92 14.52 9.01
CA VAL A 282 -15.30 14.01 8.93
C VAL A 282 -15.59 13.51 7.52
N HIS A 283 -16.08 12.28 7.40
CA HIS A 283 -16.41 11.68 6.11
C HIS A 283 -17.92 11.71 5.87
N ALA A 284 -18.35 12.20 4.71
CA ALA A 284 -19.77 12.37 4.40
C ALA A 284 -20.61 11.06 4.45
N THR A 285 -19.98 9.90 4.22
CA THR A 285 -20.70 8.61 4.25
C THR A 285 -21.01 8.13 5.67
N ILE A 286 -20.06 8.31 6.60
CA ILE A 286 -20.20 7.88 8.00
C ILE A 286 -20.63 9.04 8.93
N LYS A 287 -20.61 10.28 8.43
CA LYS A 287 -20.95 11.53 9.13
C LYS A 287 -20.10 11.85 10.37
N GLU A 288 -19.07 11.06 10.61
CA GLU A 288 -18.15 11.15 11.74
C GLU A 288 -16.70 11.05 11.24
N THR A 289 -15.73 11.30 12.12
CA THR A 289 -14.32 11.00 11.81
C THR A 289 -14.05 9.49 11.91
N PRO A 290 -13.20 8.91 11.05
CA PRO A 290 -12.87 7.49 11.15
C PRO A 290 -12.36 7.07 12.54
N LEU A 291 -11.51 7.91 13.15
CA LEU A 291 -10.94 7.61 14.47
C LEU A 291 -12.00 7.66 15.57
N ALA A 292 -12.91 8.65 15.55
CA ALA A 292 -13.98 8.72 16.55
C ALA A 292 -14.93 7.52 16.40
N LEU A 293 -15.30 7.16 15.18
CA LEU A 293 -16.19 6.02 14.92
C LEU A 293 -15.54 4.68 15.32
N TRP A 294 -14.22 4.55 15.18
CA TRP A 294 -13.46 3.41 15.70
C TRP A 294 -13.51 3.33 17.23
N ASN A 295 -13.34 4.47 17.91
CA ASN A 295 -13.32 4.57 19.37
C ASN A 295 -14.71 4.59 20.02
N GLU A 296 -15.78 4.80 19.25
CA GLU A 296 -17.16 4.89 19.76
C GLU A 296 -17.67 3.53 20.27
N GLY A 297 -17.21 2.43 19.67
CA GLY A 297 -17.52 1.10 20.15
C GLY A 297 -16.89 0.85 21.52
N GLN A 298 -17.68 0.37 22.50
CA GLN A 298 -17.16 -0.26 23.73
C GLN A 298 -16.54 -1.64 23.40
N PHE A 299 -15.76 -1.69 22.34
CA PHE A 299 -15.14 -2.89 21.82
C PHE A 299 -13.68 -2.89 22.26
N LEU A 300 -13.24 -4.02 22.80
CA LEU A 300 -11.84 -4.26 23.11
C LEU A 300 -11.23 -5.06 21.95
N PRO A 301 -10.25 -4.51 21.24
CA PRO A 301 -9.55 -5.24 20.20
C PRO A 301 -8.99 -6.55 20.72
N ASN A 302 -9.33 -7.65 20.04
CA ASN A 302 -8.73 -8.94 20.32
C ASN A 302 -7.26 -8.89 19.87
N LEU A 303 -6.33 -9.10 20.79
CA LEU A 303 -4.92 -9.20 20.48
C LEU A 303 -4.51 -10.66 20.43
N PRO A 304 -3.51 -11.03 19.62
CA PRO A 304 -2.96 -12.37 19.66
C PRO A 304 -2.43 -12.67 21.07
N GLU A 305 -2.60 -13.92 21.53
CA GLU A 305 -2.14 -14.37 22.85
C GLU A 305 -0.62 -14.20 23.01
N ASN A 306 0.12 -14.39 21.91
CA ASN A 306 1.55 -14.13 21.83
C ASN A 306 1.88 -13.25 20.61
N MET A 307 2.70 -12.22 20.82
CA MET A 307 3.20 -11.38 19.72
C MET A 307 4.14 -12.16 18.79
N GLU A 308 4.73 -13.26 19.25
CA GLU A 308 5.54 -14.15 18.41
C GLU A 308 4.72 -14.84 17.32
N ASP A 309 3.41 -15.08 17.54
CA ASP A 309 2.51 -15.60 16.52
C ASP A 309 2.32 -14.60 15.38
N LEU A 310 2.36 -13.31 15.71
CA LEU A 310 2.35 -12.25 14.73
C LEU A 310 3.67 -12.22 13.96
N ASP A 311 4.79 -12.49 14.61
CA ASP A 311 6.07 -12.58 13.91
C ASP A 311 6.06 -13.72 12.89
N LEU A 312 5.32 -14.82 13.10
CA LEU A 312 5.11 -15.88 12.08
C LEU A 312 4.59 -15.35 10.74
N LEU A 313 3.82 -14.25 10.71
CA LEU A 313 3.45 -13.55 9.45
C LEU A 313 4.65 -13.04 8.67
N LEU A 314 5.71 -12.63 9.37
CA LEU A 314 6.95 -12.05 8.82
C LEU A 314 7.98 -13.14 8.46
N LEU A 315 7.80 -14.34 8.99
CA LEU A 315 8.84 -15.37 9.11
C LEU A 315 9.24 -16.08 7.79
N HIS A 316 8.85 -15.63 6.60
CA HIS A 316 9.05 -16.41 5.36
C HIS A 316 9.93 -15.80 4.27
N VAL A 317 10.65 -14.68 4.52
CA VAL A 317 11.90 -14.46 3.78
C VAL A 317 13.01 -15.27 4.46
N ALA A 318 12.76 -16.57 4.61
CA ALA A 318 13.71 -17.54 5.12
C ALA A 318 14.93 -17.51 4.20
N LYS A 319 16.04 -17.00 4.72
CA LYS A 319 17.30 -17.00 4.01
C LYS A 319 18.30 -17.82 4.79
N THR A 320 18.86 -18.82 4.14
CA THR A 320 19.97 -19.55 4.72
C THR A 320 21.17 -18.61 4.80
N ARG A 321 21.74 -18.49 6.00
CA ARG A 321 22.97 -17.75 6.26
C ARG A 321 23.90 -18.59 7.09
N LYS A 322 25.19 -18.44 6.84
CA LYS A 322 26.22 -19.08 7.64
C LYS A 322 26.48 -18.21 8.88
N VAL A 323 26.61 -18.84 10.04
CA VAL A 323 27.06 -18.16 11.25
C VAL A 323 28.58 -18.04 11.19
N HIS A 324 29.10 -16.83 11.27
CA HIS A 324 30.52 -16.55 11.38
C HIS A 324 30.90 -16.36 12.85
N SER A 325 32.20 -16.37 13.17
CA SER A 325 32.70 -16.17 14.54
C SER A 325 32.31 -14.81 15.12
N ASP A 326 32.02 -13.84 14.26
CA ASP A 326 31.66 -12.46 14.58
C ASP A 326 30.17 -12.15 14.32
N GLY A 327 29.35 -13.19 14.06
CA GLY A 327 27.90 -13.08 13.91
C GLY A 327 27.38 -13.49 12.53
N ILE A 328 26.18 -13.02 12.19
CA ILE A 328 25.53 -13.31 10.90
C ILE A 328 25.51 -12.04 10.04
N TYR A 329 25.92 -12.17 8.78
CA TYR A 329 25.91 -11.07 7.81
C TYR A 329 24.64 -11.09 6.95
N PHE A 330 23.87 -10.01 6.98
CA PHE A 330 22.65 -9.88 6.17
C PHE A 330 22.35 -8.44 5.76
N GLN A 331 22.13 -8.21 4.44
CA GLN A 331 21.89 -6.88 3.85
C GLN A 331 22.95 -5.81 4.20
N GLY A 332 24.21 -6.22 4.37
CA GLY A 332 25.29 -5.32 4.76
C GLY A 332 25.35 -4.98 6.25
N LEU A 333 24.43 -5.53 7.05
CA LEU A 333 24.43 -5.41 8.51
C LEU A 333 24.98 -6.70 9.14
N LYS A 334 25.59 -6.55 10.31
CA LYS A 334 26.12 -7.63 11.13
C LYS A 334 25.25 -7.84 12.37
N TYR A 335 24.76 -9.05 12.55
CA TYR A 335 23.85 -9.42 13.64
C TYR A 335 24.54 -10.34 14.64
N MET A 336 24.41 -10.01 15.91
CA MET A 336 25.08 -10.72 17.01
C MET A 336 24.07 -11.20 18.06
N ASN A 337 24.34 -12.38 18.61
CA ASN A 337 23.75 -12.91 19.84
C ASN A 337 24.74 -13.94 20.43
N THR A 338 24.88 -13.99 21.76
CA THR A 338 25.78 -14.91 22.46
C THR A 338 25.46 -16.38 22.16
N ASN A 339 24.19 -16.71 21.93
CA ASN A 339 23.74 -18.08 21.64
C ASN A 339 24.22 -18.58 20.27
N LEU A 340 24.69 -17.70 19.38
CA LEU A 340 25.23 -18.08 18.08
C LEU A 340 26.62 -18.73 18.17
N ALA A 341 27.34 -18.55 19.29
CA ALA A 341 28.70 -19.07 19.46
C ALA A 341 28.79 -20.60 19.32
N ALA A 342 27.75 -21.33 19.75
CA ALA A 342 27.69 -22.79 19.63
C ALA A 342 27.42 -23.28 18.19
N TYR A 343 27.04 -22.38 17.28
CA TYR A 343 26.62 -22.68 15.91
C TYR A 343 27.55 -22.03 14.87
N VAL A 344 28.77 -21.62 15.26
CA VAL A 344 29.75 -21.05 14.33
C VAL A 344 30.09 -22.05 13.23
N ASN A 345 30.10 -21.57 11.99
CA ASN A 345 30.20 -22.35 10.74
C ASN A 345 28.97 -23.17 10.34
N GLU A 346 27.92 -23.22 11.15
CA GLU A 346 26.67 -23.86 10.76
C GLU A 346 25.82 -22.96 9.86
N SER A 347 24.95 -23.59 9.08
CA SER A 347 23.94 -22.89 8.28
C SER A 347 22.65 -22.78 9.08
N VAL A 348 22.20 -21.54 9.30
CA VAL A 348 20.97 -21.21 10.00
C VAL A 348 19.99 -20.54 9.04
N ILE A 349 18.70 -20.69 9.32
CA ILE A 349 17.64 -19.98 8.62
C ILE A 349 17.37 -18.70 9.38
N ILE A 350 17.59 -17.56 8.73
CA ILE A 350 17.20 -16.26 9.29
C ILE A 350 15.85 -15.84 8.76
N ARG A 351 15.08 -15.19 9.63
CA ARG A 351 13.76 -14.64 9.34
C ARG A 351 13.71 -13.23 9.94
N TYR A 352 13.16 -12.27 9.20
CA TYR A 352 13.32 -10.86 9.54
C TYR A 352 12.14 -10.03 9.02
N ASN A 353 11.91 -8.87 9.66
CA ASN A 353 10.95 -7.89 9.18
C ASN A 353 11.62 -6.95 8.17
N PRO A 354 11.18 -6.86 6.90
CA PRO A 354 11.71 -5.87 5.96
C PRO A 354 11.57 -4.40 6.40
N ARG A 355 10.67 -4.09 7.35
CA ARG A 355 10.53 -2.75 7.94
C ARG A 355 11.47 -2.50 9.11
N ASP A 356 11.91 -3.57 9.75
CA ASP A 356 12.72 -3.52 10.95
C ASP A 356 13.86 -4.54 10.82
N LEU A 357 14.99 -4.03 10.33
CA LEU A 357 16.24 -4.78 10.21
C LEU A 357 17.10 -4.64 11.48
N ALA A 358 16.57 -4.09 12.58
CA ALA A 358 17.31 -4.03 13.83
C ALA A 358 17.46 -5.42 14.45
N GLU A 359 16.48 -6.29 14.23
CA GLU A 359 16.42 -7.64 14.79
C GLU A 359 16.14 -8.68 13.70
N ILE A 360 16.84 -9.81 13.77
CA ILE A 360 16.53 -11.02 13.00
C ILE A 360 16.30 -12.19 13.94
N LYS A 361 15.33 -13.04 13.60
CA LYS A 361 15.08 -14.30 14.29
C LYS A 361 15.85 -15.41 13.58
N VAL A 362 16.64 -16.15 14.35
CA VAL A 362 17.53 -17.22 13.84
C VAL A 362 16.94 -18.57 14.21
N PHE A 363 16.90 -19.48 13.24
CA PHE A 363 16.39 -20.83 13.37
C PHE A 363 17.44 -21.85 12.93
N TYR A 364 17.57 -22.95 13.65
CA TYR A 364 18.40 -24.09 13.30
C TYR A 364 17.53 -25.35 13.28
N GLN A 365 17.54 -26.09 12.17
CA GLN A 365 16.70 -27.29 11.98
C GLN A 365 15.21 -27.04 12.33
N ASP A 366 14.66 -25.92 11.84
CA ASP A 366 13.29 -25.44 12.10
C ASP A 366 12.93 -25.13 13.57
N GLN A 367 13.90 -25.15 14.49
CA GLN A 367 13.72 -24.70 15.86
C GLN A 367 14.23 -23.26 16.04
N PHE A 368 13.49 -22.45 16.81
CA PHE A 368 13.92 -21.11 17.16
C PHE A 368 15.16 -21.17 18.05
N LEU A 369 16.21 -20.47 17.64
CA LEU A 369 17.48 -20.43 18.37
C LEU A 369 17.59 -19.15 19.22
N CYS A 370 17.51 -17.99 18.58
CA CYS A 370 17.63 -16.70 19.25
C CYS A 370 17.22 -15.53 18.34
N SER A 371 16.97 -14.39 18.98
CA SER A 371 16.88 -13.08 18.33
C SER A 371 18.26 -12.41 18.27
N ALA A 372 18.80 -12.20 17.07
CA ALA A 372 20.07 -11.52 16.86
C ALA A 372 19.85 -10.05 16.46
N ILE A 373 20.63 -9.15 17.08
CA ILE A 373 20.45 -7.70 16.94
C ILE A 373 21.59 -7.15 16.06
N ALA A 374 21.28 -6.18 15.22
CA ALA A 374 22.27 -5.48 14.42
C ALA A 374 23.13 -4.55 15.30
N ASP A 375 24.44 -4.81 15.38
CA ASP A 375 25.40 -4.00 16.15
C ASP A 375 25.41 -2.52 15.70
N GLU A 376 25.19 -2.28 14.41
CA GLU A 376 25.25 -0.94 13.79
C GLU A 376 24.00 -0.08 14.05
N ILE A 377 22.86 -0.69 14.40
CA ILE A 377 21.58 0.01 14.61
C ILE A 377 21.30 0.20 16.11
N SER A 378 21.74 -0.73 16.96
CA SER A 378 21.53 -0.67 18.42
C SER A 378 22.34 0.44 19.13
N SER A 379 23.33 1.02 18.46
CA SER A 379 24.22 2.06 18.99
C SER A 379 23.70 3.50 18.80
N TYR A 380 22.42 3.69 18.42
CA TYR A 380 21.78 5.01 18.33
C TYR A 380 21.43 5.62 19.71
N LYS A 381 22.46 5.99 20.47
CA LYS A 381 22.45 7.14 21.39
C LYS A 381 23.80 7.87 21.33
N VAL A 382 24.29 8.20 20.14
CA VAL A 382 25.39 9.17 19.97
C VAL A 382 25.16 9.97 18.69
N SER A 383 25.30 11.30 18.80
CA SER A 383 25.15 12.28 17.74
C SER A 383 26.08 12.00 16.54
N MET A 384 25.57 12.17 15.33
CA MET A 384 26.27 11.96 14.06
C MET A 384 27.55 12.82 13.90
N ASP A 385 27.67 13.92 14.64
CA ASP A 385 28.89 14.75 14.64
C ASP A 385 30.06 14.13 15.43
N ASP A 386 29.78 13.28 16.42
CA ASP A 386 30.81 12.64 17.23
C ASP A 386 31.41 11.42 16.52
N ILE A 387 30.60 10.70 15.73
CA ILE A 387 31.06 9.54 14.93
C ILE A 387 31.92 10.00 13.74
N ALA A 388 31.58 11.13 13.11
CA ALA A 388 32.40 11.73 12.06
C ALA A 388 33.74 12.26 12.59
N LYS A 389 33.74 12.89 13.78
CA LYS A 389 34.97 13.34 14.47
C LYS A 389 35.84 12.16 14.95
N ALA A 390 35.23 11.11 15.49
CA ALA A 390 35.94 9.90 15.93
C ALA A 390 36.56 9.14 14.75
N ARG A 391 35.84 8.95 13.64
CA ARG A 391 36.38 8.32 12.42
C ARG A 391 37.54 9.10 11.80
N ARG A 392 37.46 10.44 11.80
CA ARG A 392 38.57 11.29 11.31
C ARG A 392 39.78 11.23 12.25
N LYS A 393 39.60 11.30 13.57
CA LYS A 393 40.71 11.14 14.53
C LYS A 393 41.39 9.77 14.39
N LEU A 394 40.61 8.69 14.29
CA LEU A 394 41.13 7.34 14.18
C LEU A 394 41.88 7.12 12.84
N SER A 395 41.34 7.62 11.73
CA SER A 395 41.99 7.50 10.41
C SER A 395 43.32 8.26 10.34
N THR A 396 43.39 9.44 10.96
CA THR A 396 44.63 10.24 11.03
C THR A 396 45.66 9.59 11.95
N ALA A 397 45.25 9.09 13.11
CA ALA A 397 46.14 8.40 14.05
C ALA A 397 46.71 7.10 13.45
N LEU A 398 45.87 6.26 12.82
CA LEU A 398 46.31 5.05 12.14
C LEU A 398 47.25 5.35 10.97
N LYS A 399 47.02 6.43 10.21
CA LYS A 399 47.95 6.83 9.15
C LYS A 399 49.31 7.27 9.69
N GLN A 400 49.33 8.02 10.80
CA GLN A 400 50.57 8.45 11.46
C GLN A 400 51.35 7.27 12.04
N GLU A 401 50.66 6.31 12.66
CA GLU A 401 51.27 5.10 13.23
C GLU A 401 51.84 4.18 12.13
N LEU A 402 51.12 4.01 11.01
CA LEU A 402 51.60 3.23 9.87
C LEU A 402 52.78 3.90 9.16
N GLN A 403 52.83 5.24 9.17
CA GLN A 403 53.95 6.00 8.64
C GLN A 403 55.16 5.87 9.56
N PHE A 404 54.99 6.00 10.88
CA PHE A 404 56.03 5.82 11.90
C PHE A 404 56.66 4.43 11.86
N HIS A 405 55.84 3.37 11.79
CA HIS A 405 56.35 2.00 11.71
C HIS A 405 57.08 1.70 10.40
N LYS A 406 56.70 2.35 9.28
CA LYS A 406 57.46 2.26 8.03
C LYS A 406 58.83 2.90 8.16
N THR A 407 58.92 4.12 8.69
CA THR A 407 60.22 4.80 8.89
C THR A 407 61.13 4.02 9.84
N VAL A 408 60.60 3.51 10.95
CA VAL A 408 61.40 2.71 11.91
C VAL A 408 61.89 1.40 11.28
N SER A 409 61.06 0.75 10.43
CA SER A 409 61.50 -0.46 9.72
C SER A 409 62.58 -0.16 8.68
N GLU A 410 62.49 0.96 7.97
CA GLU A 410 63.47 1.39 6.97
C GLU A 410 64.80 1.78 7.64
N GLU A 411 64.76 2.47 8.78
CA GLU A 411 65.95 2.80 9.58
C GLU A 411 66.61 1.55 10.19
N ALA A 412 65.83 0.60 10.71
CA ALA A 412 66.36 -0.65 11.26
C ALA A 412 67.02 -1.53 10.18
N ILE A 413 66.45 -1.58 8.98
CA ILE A 413 67.04 -2.28 7.84
C ILE A 413 68.36 -1.62 7.42
N GLN A 414 68.41 -0.28 7.33
CA GLN A 414 69.64 0.45 7.04
C GLN A 414 70.73 0.26 8.11
N LEU A 415 70.36 0.23 9.40
CA LEU A 415 71.28 -0.02 10.51
C LEU A 415 71.85 -1.44 10.47
N SER A 416 71.03 -2.45 10.15
CA SER A 416 71.47 -3.85 9.99
C SER A 416 72.45 -4.02 8.81
N GLN A 417 72.17 -3.38 7.67
CA GLN A 417 73.05 -3.40 6.50
C GLN A 417 74.39 -2.69 6.78
N ARG A 418 74.37 -1.60 7.57
CA ARG A 418 75.59 -0.92 8.03
C ARG A 418 76.44 -1.73 9.02
N THR A 419 75.82 -2.61 9.81
CA THR A 419 76.56 -3.45 10.77
C THR A 419 77.20 -4.66 10.09
N GLU A 420 76.61 -5.19 9.02
CA GLU A 420 77.21 -6.25 8.20
C GLU A 420 78.42 -5.77 7.39
N GLU A 421 78.51 -4.48 7.03
CA GLU A 421 79.69 -3.91 6.35
C GLU A 421 80.89 -3.63 7.29
N LEU A 422 80.70 -3.66 8.62
CA LEU A 422 81.72 -3.26 9.61
C LEU A 422 82.38 -4.42 10.37
N THR A 423 82.06 -5.69 10.10
CA THR A 423 82.81 -6.81 10.69
C THR A 423 84.12 -7.07 9.93
N PRO A 424 85.31 -6.91 10.55
CA PRO A 424 86.58 -7.14 9.86
C PRO A 424 86.87 -8.64 9.71
N VAL A 425 87.21 -9.05 8.50
CA VAL A 425 87.79 -10.38 8.22
C VAL A 425 89.17 -10.44 8.87
N SER A 426 89.34 -11.29 9.89
CA SER A 426 90.62 -11.53 10.54
C SER A 426 91.59 -12.23 9.57
N SER A 427 92.69 -11.56 9.19
CA SER A 427 93.76 -12.16 8.40
C SER A 427 94.64 -13.06 9.29
N THR A 428 94.67 -14.37 9.01
CA THR A 428 95.69 -15.27 9.56
C THR A 428 97.05 -14.97 8.92
N SER A 429 98.01 -14.48 9.70
CA SER A 429 99.40 -14.27 9.28
C SER A 429 100.16 -15.61 9.28
N LYS A 430 100.69 -16.02 8.12
CA LYS A 430 101.69 -17.09 8.03
C LYS A 430 103.09 -16.49 8.18
N LEU A 431 103.65 -16.60 9.39
CA LEU A 431 105.08 -16.41 9.65
C LEU A 431 105.89 -17.52 8.98
N LYS A 432 106.77 -17.16 8.03
CA LYS A 432 107.83 -18.05 7.53
C LYS A 432 108.97 -18.10 8.55
N ARG A 433 109.29 -19.28 9.07
CA ARG A 433 110.58 -19.59 9.70
C ARG A 433 111.34 -20.56 8.79
N TYR A 434 112.56 -20.16 8.41
CA TYR A 434 113.55 -20.98 7.70
C TYR A 434 114.13 -22.03 8.64
N ILE A 435 114.45 -23.21 8.11
CA ILE A 435 115.48 -24.11 8.65
C ILE A 435 116.35 -24.57 7.47
N HIS A 436 117.66 -24.49 7.70
CA HIS A 436 118.78 -24.94 6.88
C HIS A 436 118.78 -26.45 6.65
N GLU A 437 118.98 -26.89 5.40
CA GLU A 437 120.12 -27.65 4.85
C GLU A 437 119.81 -28.12 3.43
#